data_AF-A0A0J7MLX8-F1
#
_entry.id   AF-A0A0J7MLX8-F1
#
_cell.length_a   1.000
_cell.length_b   1.000
_cell.length_c   1.000
_cell.angle_alpha   90.00
_cell.angle_beta   90.00
_cell.angle_gamma   90.00
#
_symmetry.space_group_name_H-M   'P 1'
#
loop_
_entity.id
_entity.type
_entity.pdbx_description
1 polymer ?
#
loop_
_entity_poly.entity_id
_entity_poly.type
_entity_poly.pdbx_seq_one_letter_code
_entity_poly.pdbx_strand_id
1 'polypeptide(L)'
;MKVFWPLTITNEALLQKTKLSSIENEIKLRRWRLTGHFLRMDQSEIPLTALTWSPEGRRKRGRPRLTWRRMMESERDEAGWSSWAEARAAARDRRAWSKRLRALCAPEHEKT
;
A
#
# COMPACT_ATOMS: atom_id res chain seq x y z
N MET A 1 39.37 9.49 6.59
CA MET A 1 39.14 9.65 5.14
C MET A 1 37.83 10.41 4.94
N LYS A 2 37.87 11.65 4.45
CA LYS A 2 36.67 12.48 4.19
C LYS A 2 36.32 12.33 2.72
N VAL A 3 35.26 11.60 2.41
CA VAL A 3 34.74 11.45 1.03
C VAL A 3 33.77 12.61 0.79
N PHE A 4 34.07 13.40 -0.23
CA PHE A 4 33.26 14.55 -0.64
C PHE A 4 32.41 14.15 -1.86
N TRP A 5 31.10 14.35 -1.75
CA TRP A 5 30.13 14.05 -2.80
C TRP A 5 29.57 15.38 -3.34
N PRO A 6 30.19 15.95 -4.39
CA PRO A 6 29.76 17.24 -4.96
C PRO A 6 28.43 17.17 -5.70
N LEU A 7 27.96 15.96 -6.05
CA LEU A 7 26.76 15.74 -6.82
C LEU A 7 25.78 14.91 -6.00
N THR A 8 24.79 15.60 -5.42
CA THR A 8 23.65 14.98 -4.73
C THR A 8 22.41 15.16 -5.59
N ILE A 9 21.77 14.07 -5.97
CA ILE A 9 20.51 14.08 -6.74
C ILE A 9 19.39 13.64 -5.80
N THR A 10 18.23 14.31 -5.86
CA THR A 10 17.06 13.90 -5.07
C THR A 10 16.45 12.62 -5.65
N ASN A 11 15.80 11.81 -4.80
CA ASN A 11 15.11 10.59 -5.26
C ASN A 11 14.04 10.91 -6.32
N GLU A 12 13.35 12.04 -6.19
CA GLU A 12 12.38 12.53 -7.16
C GLU A 12 13.02 12.80 -8.53
N ALA A 13 14.13 13.54 -8.56
CA ALA A 13 14.85 13.84 -9.79
C ALA A 13 15.42 12.58 -10.48
N LEU A 14 15.84 11.59 -9.69
CA LEU A 14 16.28 10.29 -10.20
C LEU A 14 15.11 9.51 -10.83
N LEU A 15 13.95 9.46 -10.16
CA LEU A 15 12.76 8.77 -10.67
C LEU A 15 12.21 9.42 -11.94
N GLN A 16 12.19 10.77 -12.00
CA GLN A 16 11.80 11.50 -13.20
C GLN A 16 12.74 11.20 -14.38
N LYS A 17 14.06 11.20 -14.16
CA LYS A 17 15.05 10.87 -15.20
C LYS A 17 14.91 9.43 -15.72
N THR A 18 14.64 8.48 -14.83
CA THR A 18 14.56 7.05 -15.17
C THR A 18 13.16 6.61 -15.60
N LYS A 19 12.14 7.46 -15.40
CA LYS A 19 10.71 7.16 -15.62
C LYS A 19 10.24 5.91 -14.85
N LEU A 20 10.88 5.64 -13.71
CA LEU A 20 10.54 4.51 -12.86
C LEU A 20 9.50 4.91 -11.80
N SER A 21 8.66 3.96 -11.42
CA SER A 21 7.78 4.09 -10.27
C SER A 21 8.58 4.02 -8.97
N SER A 22 8.17 4.78 -7.96
CA SER A 22 8.78 4.70 -6.64
C SER A 22 8.64 3.29 -6.06
N ILE A 23 9.63 2.88 -5.25
CA ILE A 23 9.57 1.58 -4.58
C ILE A 23 8.38 1.49 -3.62
N GLU A 24 7.98 2.63 -3.04
CA GLU A 24 6.80 2.73 -2.18
C GLU A 24 5.52 2.38 -2.93
N ASN A 25 5.35 2.91 -4.16
CA ASN A 25 4.20 2.61 -5.01
C ASN A 25 4.18 1.13 -5.43
N GLU A 26 5.33 0.54 -5.73
CA GLU A 26 5.41 -0.88 -6.07
C GLU A 26 5.07 -1.77 -4.86
N ILE A 27 5.53 -1.42 -3.67
CA ILE A 27 5.18 -2.11 -2.42
C ILE A 27 3.67 -1.99 -2.15
N LYS A 28 3.10 -0.78 -2.27
CA LYS A 28 1.66 -0.52 -2.12
C LYS A 28 0.85 -1.35 -3.11
N LEU A 29 1.26 -1.39 -4.38
CA LEU A 29 0.60 -2.16 -5.43
C LEU A 29 0.59 -3.66 -5.13
N ARG A 30 1.73 -4.23 -4.70
CA ARG A 30 1.83 -5.65 -4.35
C ARG A 30 0.99 -6.00 -3.14
N ARG A 31 1.02 -5.14 -2.10
CA ARG A 31 0.17 -5.26 -0.91
C ARG A 31 -1.30 -5.31 -1.28
N TRP A 32 -1.78 -4.36 -2.08
CA TRP A 32 -3.18 -4.34 -2.51
C TRP A 32 -3.57 -5.48 -3.45
N ARG A 33 -2.65 -6.01 -4.27
CA ARG A 33 -2.88 -7.23 -5.05
C ARG A 33 -3.14 -8.43 -4.13
N LEU A 34 -2.34 -8.57 -3.07
CA LEU A 34 -2.51 -9.63 -2.07
C LEU A 34 -3.81 -9.44 -1.27
N THR A 35 -4.09 -8.22 -0.78
CA THR A 35 -5.34 -7.92 -0.08
C THR A 35 -6.56 -8.16 -0.96
N GLY A 36 -6.52 -7.78 -2.24
CA GLY A 36 -7.60 -8.10 -3.18
C GLY A 36 -7.79 -9.60 -3.43
N HIS A 37 -6.76 -10.43 -3.22
CA HIS A 37 -6.93 -11.87 -3.19
C HIS A 37 -7.68 -12.31 -1.92
N PHE A 38 -7.26 -11.85 -0.74
CA PHE A 38 -7.93 -12.15 0.53
C PHE A 38 -9.40 -11.70 0.54
N LEU A 39 -9.69 -10.51 0.02
CA LEU A 39 -11.06 -9.99 -0.09
C LEU A 39 -11.96 -10.83 -0.99
N ARG A 40 -11.42 -11.60 -1.93
CA ARG A 40 -12.19 -12.50 -2.79
C ARG A 40 -12.38 -13.90 -2.21
N MET A 41 -11.60 -14.28 -1.20
CA MET A 41 -11.75 -15.54 -0.48
C MET A 41 -13.05 -15.54 0.35
N ASP A 42 -13.49 -16.71 0.79
CA ASP A 42 -14.66 -16.84 1.66
C ASP A 42 -14.46 -16.09 2.99
N GLN A 43 -15.54 -15.66 3.64
CA GLN A 43 -15.48 -14.88 4.87
C GLN A 43 -15.00 -15.69 6.08
N SER A 44 -15.13 -17.02 6.06
CA SER A 44 -14.61 -17.88 7.13
C SER A 44 -13.09 -18.05 7.09
N GLU A 45 -12.42 -17.53 6.07
CA GLU A 45 -11.00 -17.78 5.83
C GLU A 45 -10.09 -16.92 6.72
N ILE A 46 -9.06 -17.56 7.27
CA ILE A 46 -8.06 -16.99 8.19
C ILE A 46 -7.45 -15.66 7.71
N PRO A 47 -7.15 -15.44 6.40
CA PRO A 47 -6.54 -14.20 5.93
C PRO A 47 -7.39 -12.95 6.15
N LEU A 48 -8.74 -13.07 6.15
CA LEU A 48 -9.62 -11.94 6.42
C LEU A 48 -9.62 -11.58 7.90
N THR A 49 -9.66 -12.60 8.77
CA THR A 49 -9.50 -12.40 10.21
C THR A 49 -8.19 -11.71 10.51
N ALA A 50 -7.08 -12.14 9.89
CA ALA A 50 -5.77 -11.53 10.06
C ALA A 50 -5.71 -10.07 9.60
N LEU A 51 -6.43 -9.70 8.54
CA LEU A 51 -6.51 -8.32 8.04
C LEU A 51 -7.10 -7.37 9.07
N THR A 52 -8.11 -7.83 9.81
CA THR A 52 -8.80 -7.09 10.86
C THR A 52 -8.46 -7.60 12.25
N TRP A 53 -7.28 -8.20 12.47
CA TRP A 53 -6.86 -8.68 13.79
C TRP A 53 -6.03 -7.64 14.52
N SER A 54 -6.29 -7.45 15.83
CA SER A 54 -5.55 -6.52 16.68
C SER A 54 -4.92 -7.37 17.77
N PRO A 55 -3.58 -7.49 17.82
CA PRO A 55 -2.94 -8.21 18.90
C PRO A 55 -3.16 -7.43 20.20
N GLU A 56 -3.70 -8.12 21.21
CA GLU A 56 -3.90 -7.57 22.54
C GLU A 56 -2.55 -7.45 23.29
N GLY A 57 -2.51 -6.53 24.26
CA GLY A 57 -1.38 -6.37 25.18
C GLY A 57 -0.43 -5.21 24.87
N ARG A 58 0.61 -5.09 25.72
CA ARG A 58 1.55 -3.97 25.68
C ARG A 58 2.64 -4.19 24.64
N ARG A 59 2.89 -3.16 23.84
CA ARG A 59 3.94 -3.14 22.82
C ARG A 59 5.33 -3.07 23.47
N LYS A 60 6.22 -4.01 23.14
CA LYS A 60 7.64 -3.96 23.56
C LYS A 60 8.38 -2.79 22.88
N ARG A 61 9.38 -2.23 23.57
CA ARG A 61 10.31 -1.23 23.00
C ARG A 61 11.02 -1.83 21.78
N GLY A 62 11.23 -1.02 20.73
CA GLY A 62 11.87 -1.44 19.47
C GLY A 62 10.93 -1.95 18.37
N ARG A 63 9.67 -2.33 18.68
CA ARG A 63 8.73 -2.80 17.64
C ARG A 63 8.25 -1.61 16.76
N PRO A 64 8.27 -1.69 15.41
CA PRO A 64 7.89 -0.58 14.51
C PRO A 64 6.47 -0.03 14.68
N ARG A 65 6.30 1.27 15.01
CA ARG A 65 5.00 1.86 15.41
C ARG A 65 3.81 1.49 14.51
N LEU A 66 4.03 1.45 13.20
CA LEU A 66 3.01 1.10 12.20
C LEU A 66 2.75 -0.42 12.19
N THR A 67 1.48 -0.81 12.30
CA THR A 67 1.05 -2.21 12.17
C THR A 67 0.44 -2.46 10.80
N TRP A 68 0.40 -3.72 10.36
CA TRP A 68 -0.27 -4.11 9.12
C TRP A 68 -1.71 -3.58 9.07
N ARG A 69 -2.49 -3.80 10.13
CA ARG A 69 -3.87 -3.28 10.24
C ARG A 69 -3.94 -1.77 10.02
N ARG A 70 -3.18 -0.97 10.77
CA ARG A 70 -3.23 0.50 10.70
C ARG A 70 -2.81 1.02 9.32
N MET A 71 -1.78 0.39 8.73
CA MET A 71 -1.33 0.70 7.37
C MET A 71 -2.42 0.39 6.34
N MET A 72 -3.02 -0.79 6.43
CA MET A 72 -4.08 -1.21 5.52
C MET A 72 -5.35 -0.36 5.66
N GLU A 73 -5.75 0.01 6.88
CA GLU A 73 -6.89 0.89 7.16
C GLU A 73 -6.64 2.31 6.62
N SER A 74 -5.46 2.90 6.88
CA SER A 74 -5.07 4.20 6.33
C SER A 74 -5.10 4.20 4.80
N GLU A 75 -4.50 3.20 4.16
CA GLU A 75 -4.47 3.11 2.70
C GLU A 75 -5.85 2.84 2.10
N ARG A 76 -6.73 2.14 2.82
CA ARG A 76 -8.10 1.90 2.40
C ARG A 76 -8.87 3.22 2.37
N ASP A 77 -8.71 4.03 3.41
CA ASP A 77 -9.35 5.33 3.54
C ASP A 77 -8.80 6.31 2.49
N GLU A 78 -7.48 6.34 2.26
CA GLU A 78 -6.84 7.08 1.15
C GLU A 78 -7.37 6.64 -0.22
N ALA A 79 -7.65 5.36 -0.40
CA ALA A 79 -8.20 4.83 -1.64
C ALA A 79 -9.70 5.11 -1.81
N GLY A 80 -10.34 5.78 -0.84
CA GLY A 80 -11.73 6.19 -0.87
C GLY A 80 -12.72 5.07 -0.56
N TRP A 81 -12.31 4.00 0.13
CA TRP A 81 -13.23 2.98 0.63
C TRP A 81 -13.51 3.21 2.12
N SER A 82 -14.77 3.48 2.46
CA SER A 82 -15.21 3.74 3.83
C SER A 82 -15.14 2.51 4.75
N SER A 83 -15.17 1.31 4.17
CA SER A 83 -15.19 0.05 4.91
C SER A 83 -14.53 -1.10 4.15
N TRP A 84 -14.18 -2.18 4.87
CA TRP A 84 -13.70 -3.42 4.26
C TRP A 84 -14.76 -4.11 3.40
N ALA A 85 -16.05 -3.91 3.70
CA ALA A 85 -17.15 -4.43 2.89
C ALA A 85 -17.21 -3.75 1.52
N GLU A 86 -16.98 -2.44 1.46
CA GLU A 86 -16.91 -1.68 0.22
C GLU A 86 -15.70 -2.08 -0.62
N ALA A 87 -14.51 -2.17 0.01
CA ALA A 87 -13.30 -2.64 -0.66
C ALA A 87 -13.48 -4.07 -1.19
N ARG A 88 -14.19 -4.94 -0.46
CA ARG A 88 -14.54 -6.30 -0.87
C ARG A 88 -15.45 -6.32 -2.09
N ALA A 89 -16.49 -5.50 -2.10
CA ALA A 89 -17.38 -5.36 -3.24
C ALA A 89 -16.60 -4.93 -4.49
N ALA A 90 -15.71 -3.93 -4.35
CA ALA A 90 -14.84 -3.48 -5.43
C ALA A 90 -13.85 -4.56 -5.91
N ALA A 91 -13.34 -5.40 -5.00
CA ALA A 91 -12.39 -6.46 -5.33
C ALA A 91 -13.00 -7.64 -6.10
N ARG A 92 -14.33 -7.79 -6.11
CA ARG A 92 -15.03 -8.88 -6.85
C ARG A 92 -14.77 -8.79 -8.35
N ASP A 93 -14.79 -7.59 -8.92
CA ASP A 93 -14.37 -7.38 -10.31
C ASP A 93 -12.84 -7.26 -10.38
N ARG A 94 -12.19 -8.35 -10.81
CA ARG A 94 -10.73 -8.42 -10.92
C ARG A 94 -10.15 -7.41 -11.91
N ARG A 95 -10.87 -7.08 -12.99
CA ARG A 95 -10.39 -6.14 -14.02
C ARG A 95 -10.50 -4.71 -13.49
N ALA A 96 -11.66 -4.33 -12.95
CA ALA A 96 -11.84 -3.02 -12.33
C ALA A 96 -10.90 -2.81 -11.14
N TRP A 97 -10.71 -3.86 -10.30
CA TRP A 97 -9.75 -3.85 -9.20
C TRP A 97 -8.33 -3.57 -9.68
N SER A 98 -7.82 -4.33 -10.66
CA SER A 98 -6.47 -4.10 -11.19
C SER A 98 -6.30 -2.71 -11.79
N LYS A 99 -7.33 -2.17 -12.46
CA LYS A 99 -7.30 -0.81 -13.01
C LYS A 99 -7.22 0.24 -11.90
N ARG A 100 -8.05 0.09 -10.85
CA ARG A 100 -8.05 1.00 -9.68
C ARG A 100 -6.72 0.95 -8.93
N LEU A 101 -6.13 -0.22 -8.73
CA LEU A 101 -4.83 -0.33 -8.06
C LEU A 101 -3.70 0.37 -8.81
N ARG A 102 -3.69 0.30 -10.15
CA ARG A 102 -2.70 1.02 -10.96
C ARG A 102 -2.86 2.53 -10.86
N ALA A 103 -4.10 3.03 -10.79
CA ALA A 103 -4.37 4.45 -10.57
C ALA A 103 -3.95 4.90 -9.17
N LEU A 104 -4.25 4.10 -8.13
CA LEU A 104 -3.87 4.39 -6.74
C LEU A 104 -2.36 4.41 -6.48
N CYS A 105 -1.58 3.71 -7.32
CA CYS A 105 -0.13 3.61 -7.21
C CYS A 105 0.58 4.31 -8.38
N ALA A 106 -0.14 5.15 -9.14
CA ALA A 106 0.48 5.94 -10.19
C ALA A 106 1.36 7.03 -9.55
N PRO A 107 2.54 7.33 -10.12
CA PRO A 107 3.28 8.51 -9.71
C PRO A 107 2.40 9.74 -9.97
N GLU A 108 2.28 10.65 -9.01
CA GLU A 108 1.66 11.94 -9.28
C GLU A 108 2.47 12.59 -10.42
N HIS A 109 1.84 12.72 -11.59
CA HIS A 109 2.36 13.61 -12.61
C HIS A 109 1.95 15.00 -12.16
N GLU A 110 2.94 15.85 -11.89
CA GLU A 110 2.74 17.27 -11.59
C GLU A 110 1.67 17.81 -12.53
N LYS A 111 0.57 18.26 -11.93
CA LYS A 111 -0.44 19.06 -12.62
C LYS A 111 0.30 20.27 -13.18
N THR A 112 0.36 20.31 -14.51
CA THR A 112 0.90 21.44 -15.28
C THR A 112 0.00 22.66 -15.11
#